data_AF-A0A4Q5W8N2-F1
#
_entry.id   AF-A0A4Q5W8N2-F1
#
_cell.length_a   1.000
_cell.length_b   1.000
_cell.length_c   1.000
_cell.angle_alpha   90.00
_cell.angle_beta   90.00
_cell.angle_gamma   90.00
#
_symmetry.space_group_name_H-M   'P 1'
#
loop_
_entity.id
_entity.type
_entity.pdbx_description
1 polymer ?
#
loop_
_entity_poly.entity_id
_entity_poly.type
_entity_poly.pdbx_seq_one_letter_code
_entity_poly.pdbx_strand_id
1 'polypeptide(L)'
;MRVFLISFVAIVLSACSSLSDRARADLDAPGLEGTRWGLVVMTMDGEELIAIRPDERFTPASNTKIFTVVAAFHRLGDLTQPDPSMGTSVRVVARDDGAPDLMLVGGGDPMLVDGADCVQDCLASLADMVVRNGVTRVRNVVGGGGRSGHGDVARERFAG
;
A
#
# COMPACT_ATOMS: atom_id res chain seq x y z
N MET A 1 12.41 -50.05 44.17
CA MET A 1 12.95 -48.70 44.46
C MET A 1 13.56 -48.00 43.24
N ARG A 2 14.35 -48.67 42.38
CA ARG A 2 14.94 -48.07 41.16
C ARG A 2 13.94 -47.68 40.06
N VAL A 3 12.86 -48.45 39.88
CA VAL A 3 11.85 -48.18 38.82
C VAL A 3 10.98 -46.96 39.16
N PHE A 4 10.62 -46.78 40.44
CA PHE A 4 9.84 -45.63 40.91
C PHE A 4 10.62 -44.31 40.81
N LEU A 5 11.95 -44.35 40.94
CA LEU A 5 12.80 -43.16 40.82
C LEU A 5 12.91 -42.68 39.35
N ILE A 6 12.84 -43.60 38.38
CA ILE A 6 12.95 -43.29 36.94
C ILE A 6 11.65 -42.66 36.41
N SER A 7 10.48 -43.13 36.87
CA SER A 7 9.19 -42.56 36.45
C SER A 7 8.92 -41.14 36.97
N PHE A 8 9.49 -40.76 38.13
CA PHE A 8 9.31 -39.41 38.68
C PHE A 8 10.14 -38.36 37.93
N VAL A 9 11.31 -38.72 37.40
CA VAL A 9 12.18 -37.81 36.64
C VAL A 9 11.56 -37.43 35.28
N ALA A 10 10.86 -38.34 34.61
CA ALA A 10 10.25 -38.08 33.30
C ALA A 10 9.05 -37.10 33.36
N ILE A 11 8.34 -37.05 34.49
CA ILE A 11 7.18 -36.16 34.67
C ILE A 11 7.61 -34.71 34.92
N VAL A 12 8.76 -34.48 35.57
CA VAL A 12 9.25 -33.13 35.90
C VAL A 12 9.82 -32.40 34.66
N LEU A 13 10.33 -33.12 33.65
CA LEU A 13 10.88 -32.49 32.44
C LEU A 13 9.81 -31.88 31.50
N SER A 14 8.56 -32.34 31.57
CA SER A 14 7.52 -31.93 30.62
C SER A 14 6.85 -30.59 30.96
N ALA A 15 7.18 -29.97 32.09
CA ALA A 15 6.53 -28.76 32.60
C ALA A 15 7.26 -27.43 32.30
N CYS A 16 8.42 -27.47 31.62
CA CYS A 16 9.26 -26.29 31.36
C CYS A 16 9.55 -26.06 29.87
N SER A 17 8.56 -26.13 28.98
CA SER A 17 8.75 -25.61 27.61
C SER A 17 8.61 -24.09 27.63
N SER A 18 9.64 -23.36 27.20
CA SER A 18 9.54 -21.90 27.06
C SER A 18 8.54 -21.51 25.95
N LEU A 19 8.11 -20.25 25.91
CA LEU A 19 7.31 -19.74 24.80
C LEU A 19 8.04 -19.91 23.46
N SER A 20 9.35 -19.66 23.43
CA SER A 20 10.20 -19.87 22.26
C SER A 20 10.26 -21.33 21.82
N ASP A 21 10.30 -22.29 22.75
CA ASP A 21 10.36 -23.71 22.39
C ASP A 21 9.05 -24.19 21.75
N ARG A 22 7.91 -23.71 22.27
CA ARG A 22 6.59 -23.98 21.68
C ARG A 22 6.47 -23.36 20.28
N ALA A 23 6.90 -22.11 20.12
CA ALA A 23 6.91 -21.46 18.81
C ALA A 23 7.78 -22.21 17.79
N ARG A 24 8.95 -22.71 18.19
CA ARG A 24 9.79 -23.54 17.30
C ARG A 24 9.10 -24.85 16.93
N ALA A 25 8.48 -25.54 17.89
CA ALA A 25 7.76 -26.77 17.63
C ALA A 25 6.63 -26.58 16.59
N ASP A 26 5.92 -25.45 16.63
CA ASP A 26 4.89 -25.12 15.65
C ASP A 26 5.48 -24.80 14.25
N LEU A 27 6.62 -24.10 14.21
CA LEU A 27 7.28 -23.72 12.95
C LEU A 27 7.99 -24.90 12.27
N ASP A 28 8.32 -25.94 13.02
CA ASP A 28 8.89 -27.20 12.55
C ASP A 28 7.82 -28.29 12.28
N ALA A 29 6.53 -27.91 12.27
CA ALA A 29 5.43 -28.84 12.03
C ALA A 29 5.53 -29.53 10.65
N PRO A 30 5.05 -30.79 10.52
CA PRO A 30 5.02 -31.50 9.24
C PRO A 30 4.29 -30.69 8.16
N GLY A 31 4.85 -30.66 6.95
CA GLY A 31 4.35 -29.87 5.82
C GLY A 31 4.99 -28.47 5.67
N LEU A 32 5.85 -28.06 6.61
CA LEU A 32 6.62 -26.81 6.55
C LEU A 32 8.11 -27.03 6.23
N GLU A 33 8.48 -28.26 5.84
CA GLU A 33 9.87 -28.65 5.66
C GLU A 33 10.60 -27.74 4.66
N GLY A 34 11.82 -27.32 5.01
CA GLY A 34 12.63 -26.42 4.19
C GLY A 34 12.24 -24.93 4.26
N THR A 35 11.16 -24.58 4.95
CA THR A 35 10.78 -23.18 5.17
C THR A 35 11.70 -22.54 6.21
N ARG A 36 12.20 -21.34 5.90
CA ARG A 36 12.92 -20.50 6.87
C ARG A 36 11.97 -19.47 7.46
N TRP A 37 11.89 -19.43 8.78
CA TRP A 37 11.04 -18.50 9.53
C TRP A 37 11.85 -17.41 10.23
N GLY A 38 11.50 -16.14 10.05
CA GLY A 38 11.92 -15.07 10.96
C GLY A 38 10.75 -14.72 11.86
N LEU A 39 10.93 -14.78 13.18
CA LEU A 39 9.87 -14.44 14.14
C LEU A 39 10.44 -13.65 15.31
N VAL A 40 9.91 -12.46 15.51
CA VAL A 40 10.11 -11.66 16.73
C VAL A 40 8.74 -11.36 17.31
N VAL A 41 8.57 -11.63 18.60
CA VAL A 41 7.42 -11.20 19.39
C VAL A 41 7.97 -10.43 20.57
N MET A 42 7.52 -9.20 20.75
CA MET A 42 8.01 -8.30 21.78
C MET A 42 6.85 -7.56 22.46
N THR A 43 7.08 -7.12 23.69
CA THR A 43 6.20 -6.18 24.37
C THR A 43 6.28 -4.79 23.72
N MET A 44 5.33 -3.91 24.04
CA MET A 44 5.30 -2.55 23.48
C MET A 44 6.48 -1.67 23.97
N ASP A 45 7.08 -2.00 25.10
CA ASP A 45 8.29 -1.38 25.65
C ASP A 45 9.60 -2.01 25.12
N GLY A 46 9.50 -3.06 24.28
CA GLY A 46 10.62 -3.61 23.52
C GLY A 46 11.29 -4.85 24.14
N GLU A 47 10.70 -5.47 25.15
CA GLU A 47 11.18 -6.76 25.68
C GLU A 47 10.84 -7.89 24.69
N GLU A 48 11.86 -8.57 24.15
CA GLU A 48 11.66 -9.72 23.27
C GLU A 48 11.19 -10.95 24.07
N LEU A 49 10.00 -11.44 23.74
CA LEU A 49 9.40 -12.65 24.31
C LEU A 49 9.75 -13.90 23.46
N ILE A 50 9.89 -13.72 22.15
CA ILE A 50 10.37 -14.73 21.19
C ILE A 50 11.31 -14.05 20.20
N ALA A 51 12.47 -14.68 19.94
CA ALA A 51 13.39 -14.29 18.87
C ALA A 51 13.90 -15.52 18.12
N ILE A 52 13.51 -15.67 16.86
CA ILE A 52 13.95 -16.74 15.95
C ILE A 52 14.49 -16.09 14.69
N ARG A 53 15.82 -16.17 14.50
CA ARG A 53 16.56 -15.56 13.38
C ARG A 53 16.21 -14.06 13.17
N PRO A 54 16.24 -13.23 14.23
CA PRO A 54 15.78 -11.84 14.17
C PRO A 54 16.56 -10.98 13.18
N ASP A 55 17.86 -11.26 13.00
CA ASP A 55 18.77 -10.46 12.16
C ASP A 55 18.96 -11.03 10.74
N GLU A 56 18.30 -12.15 10.41
CA GLU A 56 18.39 -12.73 9.08
C GLU A 56 17.48 -12.01 8.09
N ARG A 57 17.87 -12.05 6.81
CA ARG A 57 17.10 -11.41 5.73
C ARG A 57 16.07 -12.36 5.14
N PHE A 58 14.84 -11.84 4.99
CA PHE A 58 13.71 -12.51 4.35
C PHE A 58 13.09 -11.59 3.30
N THR A 59 12.41 -12.16 2.30
CA THR A 59 11.60 -11.37 1.37
C THR A 59 10.31 -10.93 2.07
N PRO A 60 10.09 -9.63 2.31
CA PRO A 60 8.99 -9.17 3.16
C PRO A 60 7.61 -9.20 2.47
N ALA A 61 7.56 -9.39 1.15
CA ALA A 61 6.34 -9.24 0.35
C ALA A 61 5.62 -7.91 0.71
N SER A 62 4.31 -7.98 1.01
CA SER A 62 3.54 -6.79 1.38
C SER A 62 3.90 -6.17 2.73
N ASN A 63 4.71 -6.83 3.59
CA ASN A 63 5.21 -6.19 4.81
C ASN A 63 6.11 -4.98 4.48
N THR A 64 6.63 -4.89 3.25
CA THR A 64 7.28 -3.68 2.71
C THR A 64 6.41 -2.43 2.88
N LYS A 65 5.08 -2.56 2.82
CA LYS A 65 4.14 -1.44 2.95
C LYS A 65 4.26 -0.73 4.29
N ILE A 66 4.68 -1.42 5.37
CA ILE A 66 4.89 -0.79 6.68
C ILE A 66 5.92 0.34 6.55
N PHE A 67 7.05 0.08 5.89
CA PHE A 67 8.08 1.10 5.68
C PHE A 67 7.61 2.23 4.76
N THR A 68 6.87 1.92 3.70
CA THR A 68 6.29 2.93 2.80
C THR A 68 5.32 3.84 3.54
N VAL A 69 4.45 3.28 4.38
CA VAL A 69 3.48 4.05 5.18
C VAL A 69 4.18 4.93 6.20
N VAL A 70 5.17 4.40 6.94
CA VAL A 70 5.99 5.19 7.87
C VAL A 70 6.68 6.35 7.17
N ALA A 71 7.30 6.10 6.02
CA ALA A 71 7.93 7.15 5.23
C ALA A 71 6.92 8.20 4.73
N ALA A 72 5.72 7.76 4.32
CA ALA A 72 4.66 8.65 3.86
C ALA A 72 4.17 9.56 5.00
N PHE A 73 3.82 9.02 6.18
CA PHE A 73 3.43 9.83 7.34
C PHE A 73 4.54 10.79 7.77
N HIS A 74 5.80 10.36 7.70
CA HIS A 74 6.94 11.21 8.06
C HIS A 74 7.17 12.36 7.07
N ARG A 75 6.91 12.17 5.77
CA ARG A 75 7.22 13.15 4.72
C ARG A 75 6.03 14.00 4.29
N LEU A 76 4.83 13.43 4.30
CA LEU A 76 3.61 14.05 3.78
C LEU A 76 2.70 14.55 4.91
N GLY A 77 2.93 14.14 6.16
CA GLY A 77 2.14 14.57 7.31
C GLY A 77 0.83 13.80 7.43
N ASP A 78 -0.28 14.52 7.59
CA ASP A 78 -1.60 13.91 7.74
C ASP A 78 -2.09 13.33 6.42
N LEU A 79 -2.21 12.00 6.37
CA LEU A 79 -2.71 11.25 5.22
C LEU A 79 -4.21 10.93 5.31
N THR A 80 -4.92 11.42 6.34
CA THR A 80 -6.36 11.17 6.51
C THR A 80 -7.23 12.11 5.67
N GLN A 81 -6.64 13.16 5.12
CA GLN A 81 -7.30 14.11 4.23
C GLN A 81 -6.62 14.13 2.86
N PRO A 82 -7.37 14.28 1.76
CA PRO A 82 -6.78 14.52 0.45
C PRO A 82 -5.91 15.78 0.50
N ASP A 83 -4.68 15.71 -0.01
CA ASP A 83 -3.87 16.90 -0.22
C ASP A 83 -4.41 17.63 -1.47
N PRO A 84 -5.02 18.83 -1.34
CA PRO A 84 -5.56 19.56 -2.49
C PRO A 84 -4.45 19.98 -3.47
N SER A 85 -3.19 20.04 -3.00
CA SER A 85 -2.02 20.25 -3.85
C SER A 85 -1.66 19.02 -4.70
N MET A 86 -2.24 17.85 -4.43
CA MET A 86 -2.02 16.59 -5.14
C MET A 86 -3.28 16.09 -5.88
N GLY A 87 -4.34 16.90 -5.98
CA GLY A 87 -5.55 16.57 -6.73
C GLY A 87 -5.34 16.40 -8.25
N THR A 88 -6.10 15.50 -8.88
CA THR A 88 -6.21 15.44 -10.34
C THR A 88 -7.01 16.62 -10.86
N SER A 89 -6.63 17.16 -12.02
CA SER A 89 -7.27 18.36 -12.56
C SER A 89 -7.34 18.36 -14.08
N VAL A 90 -8.28 19.11 -14.65
CA VAL A 90 -8.40 19.31 -16.10
C VAL A 90 -7.89 20.70 -16.48
N ARG A 91 -7.23 20.81 -17.63
CA ARG A 91 -6.87 22.09 -18.27
C ARG A 91 -7.50 22.14 -19.65
N VAL A 92 -8.10 23.29 -19.97
CA VAL A 92 -8.55 23.59 -21.33
C VAL A 92 -7.38 24.21 -22.07
N VAL A 93 -6.93 23.56 -23.15
CA VAL A 93 -5.84 24.04 -23.99
C VAL A 93 -6.45 24.66 -25.23
N ALA A 94 -6.47 25.99 -25.25
CA ALA A 94 -6.95 26.76 -26.40
C ALA A 94 -6.10 26.47 -27.64
N ARG A 95 -6.74 26.62 -28.80
CA ARG A 95 -6.10 26.49 -30.11
C ARG A 95 -6.42 27.72 -30.93
N ASP A 96 -5.54 28.03 -31.88
CA ASP A 96 -5.73 29.14 -32.81
C ASP A 96 -6.94 28.93 -33.72
N ASP A 97 -7.29 27.66 -33.99
CA ASP A 97 -8.47 27.26 -34.75
C ASP A 97 -9.21 26.04 -34.14
N GLY A 98 -10.55 26.10 -34.19
CA GLY A 98 -11.41 24.98 -33.83
C GLY A 98 -11.65 24.77 -32.32
N ALA A 99 -12.08 23.55 -31.98
CA ALA A 99 -12.38 23.18 -30.59
C ALA A 99 -11.09 22.98 -29.76
N PRO A 100 -11.09 23.33 -28.47
CA PRO A 100 -9.93 23.16 -27.61
C PRO A 100 -9.61 21.67 -27.39
N ASP A 101 -8.38 21.41 -26.95
CA ASP A 101 -8.03 20.12 -26.35
C ASP A 101 -8.26 20.19 -24.83
N LEU A 102 -8.57 19.05 -24.21
CA LEU A 102 -8.53 18.90 -22.75
C LEU A 102 -7.29 18.12 -22.35
N MET A 103 -6.65 18.57 -21.27
CA MET A 103 -5.53 17.88 -20.66
C MET A 103 -5.91 17.45 -19.25
N LEU A 104 -5.96 16.14 -19.00
CA LEU A 104 -6.13 15.57 -17.67
C LEU A 104 -4.74 15.45 -17.01
N VAL A 105 -4.53 16.21 -15.94
CA VAL A 105 -3.24 16.30 -15.24
C VAL A 105 -3.37 15.58 -13.90
N GLY A 106 -2.68 14.45 -13.77
CA GLY A 106 -2.60 13.71 -12.51
C GLY A 106 -1.82 14.49 -11.45
N GLY A 107 -2.40 14.61 -10.25
CA GLY A 107 -1.72 15.21 -9.10
C GLY A 107 -1.14 14.19 -8.13
N GLY A 108 -1.45 12.90 -8.30
CA GLY A 108 -1.13 11.85 -7.32
C GLY A 108 -2.25 11.56 -6.32
N ASP A 109 -3.47 12.03 -6.61
CA ASP A 109 -4.68 11.75 -5.85
C ASP A 109 -5.00 10.24 -5.82
N PRO A 110 -4.84 9.56 -4.67
CA PRO A 110 -5.13 8.13 -4.56
C PRO A 110 -6.63 7.83 -4.40
N MET A 111 -7.47 8.86 -4.25
CA MET A 111 -8.91 8.74 -3.97
C MET A 111 -9.78 9.00 -5.20
N LEU A 112 -9.22 9.43 -6.33
CA LEU A 112 -9.98 9.68 -7.55
C LEU A 112 -10.70 8.41 -8.04
N VAL A 113 -12.02 8.50 -8.23
CA VAL A 113 -12.87 7.39 -8.70
C VAL A 113 -13.49 7.69 -10.06
N ASP A 114 -13.42 6.72 -10.96
CA ASP A 114 -14.22 6.69 -12.19
C ASP A 114 -15.31 5.62 -12.06
N GLY A 115 -16.56 6.06 -11.91
CA GLY A 115 -17.69 5.16 -11.72
C GLY A 115 -19.02 5.90 -11.71
N ALA A 116 -20.06 5.25 -12.24
CA ALA A 116 -21.40 5.83 -12.34
C ALA A 116 -22.02 6.13 -10.97
N ASP A 117 -21.73 5.30 -9.97
CA ASP A 117 -22.24 5.45 -8.59
C ASP A 117 -21.24 6.18 -7.67
N CYS A 118 -20.30 6.93 -8.24
CA CYS A 118 -19.32 7.67 -7.45
C CYS A 118 -19.99 8.77 -6.63
N VAL A 119 -19.61 8.87 -5.35
CA VAL A 119 -20.14 9.86 -4.40
C VAL A 119 -19.11 10.89 -3.92
N GLN A 120 -17.82 10.59 -4.07
CA GLN A 120 -16.72 11.45 -3.62
C GLN A 120 -15.52 11.32 -4.58
N ASP A 121 -14.81 12.42 -4.83
CA ASP A 121 -13.61 12.47 -5.67
C ASP A 121 -13.84 11.87 -7.08
N CYS A 122 -15.00 12.20 -7.66
CA CYS A 122 -15.45 11.63 -8.93
C CYS A 122 -14.78 12.29 -10.14
N LEU A 123 -14.29 11.49 -11.07
CA LEU A 123 -13.80 11.97 -12.37
C LEU A 123 -14.88 12.75 -13.13
N ALA A 124 -16.14 12.32 -13.04
CA ALA A 124 -17.28 13.00 -13.63
C ALA A 124 -17.44 14.45 -13.14
N SER A 125 -17.10 14.75 -11.88
CA SER A 125 -17.14 16.11 -11.35
C SER A 125 -16.19 17.06 -12.08
N LEU A 126 -15.02 16.55 -12.53
CA LEU A 126 -14.10 17.33 -13.36
C LEU A 126 -14.68 17.57 -14.77
N ALA A 127 -15.37 16.59 -15.35
CA ALA A 127 -16.05 16.75 -16.63
C ALA A 127 -17.20 17.78 -16.55
N ASP A 128 -18.00 17.72 -15.48
CA ASP A 128 -19.07 18.71 -15.26
C ASP A 128 -18.51 20.13 -15.12
N MET A 129 -17.35 20.29 -14.47
CA MET A 129 -16.67 21.58 -14.42
C MET A 129 -16.29 22.10 -15.80
N VAL A 130 -15.83 21.23 -16.71
CA VAL A 130 -15.51 21.63 -18.09
C VAL A 130 -16.75 22.14 -18.83
N VAL A 131 -17.88 21.43 -18.71
CA VAL A 131 -19.16 21.84 -19.32
C VAL A 131 -19.65 23.15 -18.71
N ARG A 132 -19.57 23.32 -17.38
CA ARG A 132 -19.93 24.57 -16.69
C ARG A 132 -19.07 25.76 -17.11
N ASN A 133 -17.86 25.52 -17.62
CA ASN A 133 -16.99 26.56 -18.19
C ASN A 133 -17.25 26.82 -19.69
N GLY A 134 -18.37 26.35 -20.24
CA GLY A 134 -18.84 26.67 -21.59
C GLY A 134 -18.22 25.81 -22.70
N VAL A 135 -17.44 24.79 -22.35
CA VAL A 135 -16.87 23.87 -23.32
C VAL A 135 -17.95 22.85 -23.72
N THR A 136 -18.44 22.97 -24.96
CA THR A 136 -19.48 22.09 -25.53
C THR A 136 -18.95 21.12 -26.58
N ARG A 137 -17.75 21.39 -27.08
CA ARG A 137 -17.04 20.52 -28.02
C ARG A 137 -15.56 20.55 -27.70
N VAL A 138 -14.94 19.38 -27.73
CA VAL A 138 -13.50 19.19 -27.56
C VAL A 138 -12.97 18.44 -28.76
N ARG A 139 -11.71 18.67 -29.10
CA ARG A 139 -11.05 17.98 -30.21
C ARG A 139 -10.37 16.70 -29.73
N ASN A 140 -9.57 16.79 -28.67
CA ASN A 140 -8.95 15.65 -28.02
C ASN A 140 -9.05 15.77 -26.50
N VAL A 141 -9.02 14.62 -25.82
CA VAL A 141 -8.74 14.52 -24.39
C VAL A 141 -7.41 13.79 -24.27
N VAL A 142 -6.48 14.40 -23.56
CA VAL A 142 -5.10 13.94 -23.47
C VAL A 142 -4.73 13.70 -22.01
N GLY A 143 -4.17 12.51 -21.73
CA GLY A 143 -3.56 12.22 -20.44
C GLY A 143 -2.18 12.86 -20.35
N GLY A 144 -1.99 13.73 -19.37
CA GLY A 144 -0.70 14.29 -19.02
C GLY A 144 -0.01 13.50 -17.92
N GLY A 145 1.30 13.28 -18.07
CA GLY A 145 2.16 12.95 -16.93
C GLY A 145 1.96 13.95 -15.79
N GLY A 146 2.16 13.51 -14.55
CA GLY A 146 1.82 14.32 -13.37
C GLY A 146 2.51 15.69 -13.33
N ARG A 147 2.05 16.57 -12.42
CA ARG A 147 2.49 17.98 -12.34
C ARG A 147 4.01 18.22 -12.31
N SER A 148 4.80 17.23 -11.89
CA SER A 148 6.28 17.27 -11.88
C SER A 148 6.95 17.12 -13.25
N GLY A 149 6.19 17.03 -14.36
CA GLY A 149 6.74 17.12 -15.72
C GLY A 149 7.62 15.96 -16.16
N HIS A 150 7.56 14.81 -15.47
CA HIS A 150 8.38 13.63 -15.77
C HIS A 150 7.68 12.59 -16.67
N GLY A 151 6.53 12.94 -17.26
CA GLY A 151 5.80 12.05 -18.17
C GLY A 151 5.53 12.74 -19.51
N ASP A 152 5.98 12.10 -20.59
CA ASP A 152 5.63 12.49 -21.95
C ASP A 152 4.10 12.50 -22.13
N VAL A 153 3.62 13.49 -22.86
CA VAL A 153 2.20 13.64 -23.19
C VAL A 153 1.80 12.51 -24.13
N ALA A 154 1.12 11.48 -23.62
CA ALA A 154 0.53 10.42 -24.43
C ALA A 154 -0.67 11.00 -25.19
N ARG A 155 -0.46 11.41 -26.44
CA ARG A 155 -1.54 11.81 -27.35
C ARG A 155 -2.27 10.56 -27.85
N GLU A 156 -3.20 10.06 -27.08
CA GLU A 156 -4.21 9.13 -27.63
C GLU A 156 -5.28 9.95 -28.36
N ARG A 157 -5.32 9.84 -29.69
CA ARG A 157 -6.43 10.37 -30.49
C ARG A 157 -7.63 9.45 -30.27
N PHE A 158 -8.58 9.89 -29.46
CA PHE A 158 -9.92 9.32 -29.50
C PHE A 158 -10.61 9.78 -30.78
N ALA A 159 -10.65 8.89 -31.78
CA ALA A 159 -11.53 9.02 -32.93
C ALA A 159 -12.85 8.33 -32.59
N GLY A 160 -13.94 9.09 -32.53
CA GLY A 160 -15.29 8.58 -32.28
C GLY A 160 -16.24 9.69 -31.87
#